data_AF-A0A831KJ32-F1
#
_entry.id   AF-A0A831KJ32-F1
#
_cell.length_a   1.000
_cell.length_b   1.000
_cell.length_c   1.000
_cell.angle_alpha   90.00
_cell.angle_beta   90.00
_cell.angle_gamma   90.00
#
_symmetry.space_group_name_H-M   'P 1'
#
loop_
_entity.id
_entity.type
_entity.pdbx_description
1 polymer ?
#
loop_
_entity_poly.entity_id
_entity_poly.type
_entity_poly.pdbx_seq_one_letter_code
_entity_poly.pdbx_strand_id
1 'polypeptide(L)'
;MMDVTWLYIAGQEIKINPALYLVWCIWVGWIFSTVGAFGGIMAGVGHISILGIGSWAGKLKGVKITKGFYTDAGKYITDHIRMSNTALTWLNSLSSTINWYTQKRLVWPAGLAMGLGMIIGAQVAVWGTGGALGIKLYKGIFGFVVLVVAFFMFYQVTPRAKASKSKGREAAKRFRERVEQLRKEGRLKE
;
A
#
# COMPACT_ATOMS: atom_id res chain seq x y z
N MET A 1 -3.52 2.41 31.21
CA MET A 1 -3.36 2.32 29.74
C MET A 1 -3.91 3.61 29.16
N MET A 2 -3.07 4.44 28.53
CA MET A 2 -3.44 5.79 28.09
C MET A 2 -4.27 5.71 26.80
N ASP A 3 -5.57 5.49 26.90
CA ASP A 3 -6.45 5.57 25.73
C ASP A 3 -6.59 7.03 25.30
N VAL A 4 -6.15 7.34 24.08
CA VAL A 4 -6.21 8.70 23.52
C VAL A 4 -7.47 8.81 22.67
N THR A 5 -8.24 9.86 22.89
CA THR A 5 -9.40 10.19 22.05
C THR A 5 -8.90 10.61 20.67
N TRP A 6 -9.07 9.73 19.69
CA TRP A 6 -8.64 9.92 18.31
C TRP A 6 -9.61 10.79 17.52
N LEU A 7 -10.92 10.61 17.74
CA LEU A 7 -11.95 11.38 17.06
C LEU A 7 -13.21 11.47 17.92
N TYR A 8 -13.78 12.67 18.02
CA TYR A 8 -15.11 12.89 18.59
C TYR A 8 -16.13 13.08 17.47
N ILE A 9 -17.11 12.18 17.40
CA ILE A 9 -18.12 12.19 16.35
C ILE A 9 -19.46 11.64 16.88
N ALA A 10 -20.58 12.33 16.62
CA ALA A 10 -21.93 11.99 17.11
C ALA A 10 -22.03 11.72 18.63
N GLY A 11 -21.29 12.47 19.46
CA GLY A 11 -21.33 12.24 20.91
C GLY A 11 -20.60 10.97 21.38
N GLN A 12 -19.86 10.30 20.49
CA GLN A 12 -19.06 9.12 20.80
C GLN A 12 -17.57 9.47 20.69
N GLU A 13 -16.81 9.09 21.70
CA GLU A 13 -15.34 9.20 21.73
C GLU A 13 -14.72 7.92 21.15
N ILE A 14 -14.10 8.04 19.97
CA ILE A 14 -13.30 6.95 19.41
C ILE A 14 -11.94 6.97 20.11
N LYS A 15 -11.76 6.05 21.05
CA LYS A 15 -10.51 5.86 21.78
C LYS A 15 -9.61 4.88 21.07
N ILE A 16 -8.33 5.23 20.93
CA ILE A 16 -7.30 4.38 20.35
C ILE A 16 -6.17 4.24 21.37
N ASN A 17 -5.64 3.02 21.49
CA ASN A 17 -4.44 2.75 22.26
C ASN A 17 -3.21 3.25 21.48
N PRO A 18 -2.51 4.31 21.96
CA PRO A 18 -1.41 4.95 21.25
C PRO A 18 -0.16 4.06 21.19
N ALA A 19 0.07 3.21 22.19
CA ALA A 19 1.21 2.29 22.20
C ALA A 19 1.04 1.22 21.12
N LEU A 20 -0.18 0.66 21.01
CA LEU A 20 -0.51 -0.30 19.95
C LEU A 20 -0.44 0.35 18.56
N TYR A 21 -0.92 1.60 18.44
CA TYR A 21 -0.82 2.37 17.20
C TYR A 21 0.63 2.57 16.77
N LEU A 22 1.51 2.97 17.70
CA LEU A 22 2.92 3.22 17.42
C LEU A 22 3.65 1.95 16.99
N VAL A 23 3.45 0.83 17.71
CA VAL A 23 4.01 -0.47 17.32
C VAL A 23 3.54 -0.89 15.93
N TRP A 24 2.26 -0.66 15.63
CA TRP A 24 1.71 -0.96 14.31
C TRP A 24 2.30 -0.07 13.22
N CYS A 25 2.51 1.22 13.49
CA CYS A 25 3.16 2.15 12.55
C CYS A 25 4.61 1.73 12.25
N ILE A 26 5.37 1.29 13.26
CA ILE A 26 6.73 0.76 13.05
C ILE A 26 6.68 -0.47 12.15
N TRP A 27 5.77 -1.40 12.43
CA TRP A 27 5.61 -2.62 11.63
C TRP A 27 5.21 -2.32 10.17
N VAL A 28 4.25 -1.40 9.96
CA VAL A 28 3.87 -0.93 8.62
C VAL A 28 5.04 -0.25 7.91
N GLY A 29 5.81 0.59 8.62
CA GLY A 29 7.00 1.26 8.07
C GLY A 29 8.06 0.25 7.61
N TRP A 30 8.29 -0.80 8.37
CA TRP A 30 9.18 -1.89 7.99
C TRP A 30 8.71 -2.62 6.72
N ILE A 31 7.42 -2.93 6.60
CA ILE A 31 6.84 -3.52 5.39
C ILE A 31 6.96 -2.58 4.18
N PHE A 32 6.74 -1.28 4.37
CA PHE A 32 6.93 -0.29 3.32
C PHE A 32 8.38 -0.27 2.79
N SER A 33 9.36 -0.40 3.68
CA SER A 33 10.78 -0.42 3.29
C SER A 33 11.20 -1.68 2.51
N THR A 34 10.51 -2.80 2.72
CA THR A 34 10.90 -4.11 2.18
C THR A 34 10.09 -4.52 0.95
N VAL A 35 8.79 -4.22 0.94
CA VAL A 35 7.83 -4.67 -0.10
C VAL A 35 7.18 -3.49 -0.83
N GLY A 36 7.40 -2.25 -0.38
CA GLY A 36 6.87 -1.05 -1.03
C GLY A 36 5.36 -0.89 -0.82
N ALA A 37 4.60 -0.81 -1.92
CA ALA A 37 3.17 -0.47 -1.92
C ALA A 37 2.28 -1.41 -1.09
N PHE A 38 2.76 -2.63 -0.77
CA PHE A 38 2.06 -3.55 0.12
C PHE A 38 1.86 -3.00 1.55
N GLY A 39 2.74 -2.10 2.00
CA GLY A 39 2.59 -1.45 3.31
C GLY A 39 1.29 -0.64 3.44
N GLY A 40 0.78 -0.07 2.35
CA GLY A 40 -0.47 0.71 2.36
C GLY A 40 -1.70 -0.16 2.59
N ILE A 41 -1.66 -1.40 2.09
CA ILE A 41 -2.70 -2.42 2.33
C ILE A 41 -2.69 -2.82 3.82
N MET A 42 -1.51 -3.08 4.38
CA MET A 42 -1.37 -3.44 5.79
C MET A 42 -1.72 -2.29 6.74
N ALA A 43 -1.48 -1.04 6.36
CA ALA A 43 -1.99 0.13 7.08
C ALA A 43 -3.52 0.12 7.13
N GLY A 44 -4.18 -0.14 6.00
CA GLY A 44 -5.64 -0.24 5.94
C GLY A 44 -6.22 -1.38 6.77
N VAL A 45 -5.58 -2.56 6.75
CA VAL A 45 -5.95 -3.69 7.61
C VAL A 45 -5.83 -3.30 9.08
N GLY A 46 -4.74 -2.63 9.47
CA GLY A 46 -4.53 -2.14 10.83
C GLY A 46 -5.60 -1.18 11.32
N HIS A 47 -5.93 -0.16 10.52
CA HIS A 47 -6.99 0.81 10.86
C HIS A 47 -8.35 0.12 11.08
N ILE A 48 -8.69 -0.87 10.24
CA ILE A 48 -9.98 -1.55 10.29
C ILE A 48 -10.06 -2.58 11.42
N SER A 49 -9.01 -3.38 11.61
CA SER A 49 -9.03 -4.56 12.49
C SER A 49 -8.37 -4.35 13.85
N ILE A 50 -7.24 -3.63 13.92
CA ILE A 50 -6.40 -3.55 15.11
C ILE A 50 -6.71 -2.31 15.93
N LEU A 51 -6.97 -1.19 15.27
CA LEU A 51 -7.43 0.03 15.92
C LEU A 51 -8.95 0.03 16.16
N GLY A 52 -9.66 -1.00 15.69
CA GLY A 52 -11.10 -1.15 15.88
C GLY A 52 -11.96 -0.07 15.20
N ILE A 53 -11.37 0.80 14.38
CA ILE A 53 -12.06 1.91 13.71
C ILE A 53 -13.11 1.37 12.73
N GLY A 54 -12.91 0.17 12.16
CA GLY A 54 -13.91 -0.53 11.37
C GLY A 54 -15.15 -0.95 12.17
N SER A 55 -14.99 -1.31 13.44
CA SER A 55 -16.12 -1.62 14.34
C SER A 55 -16.89 -0.34 14.68
N TRP A 56 -16.19 0.77 14.90
CA TRP A 56 -16.79 2.09 15.12
C TRP A 56 -17.54 2.60 13.88
N ALA A 57 -16.98 2.45 12.68
CA ALA A 57 -17.65 2.78 11.42
C ALA A 57 -18.92 1.94 11.20
N GLY A 58 -18.94 0.69 11.66
CA GLY A 58 -20.14 -0.16 11.67
C GLY A 58 -21.20 0.29 12.68
N LYS A 59 -20.78 0.64 13.91
CA LYS A 59 -21.67 1.13 14.99
C LYS A 59 -22.28 2.50 14.70
N LEU A 60 -21.56 3.35 13.97
CA LEU A 60 -21.96 4.72 13.63
C LEU A 60 -22.63 4.81 12.24
N LYS A 61 -22.80 3.68 11.55
CA LYS A 61 -23.45 3.62 10.23
C LYS A 61 -24.93 4.00 10.35
N GLY A 62 -25.36 5.05 9.66
CA GLY A 62 -26.72 5.57 9.73
C GLY A 62 -26.95 6.64 10.82
N VAL A 63 -25.94 6.98 11.62
CA VAL A 63 -26.02 8.13 12.53
C VAL A 63 -25.82 9.40 11.70
N LYS A 64 -26.90 10.18 11.55
CA LYS A 64 -26.87 11.45 10.80
C LYS A 64 -26.04 12.46 11.57
N ILE A 65 -24.93 12.87 10.97
CA ILE A 65 -24.10 13.98 11.44
C ILE A 65 -23.97 14.93 10.28
N THR A 66 -24.16 16.22 10.53
CA THR A 66 -23.82 17.27 9.57
C THR A 66 -22.43 17.79 9.89
N LYS A 67 -21.40 17.21 9.27
CA LYS A 67 -20.01 17.70 9.34
C LYS A 67 -19.51 17.89 7.90
N GLY A 68 -19.59 19.11 7.39
CA GLY A 68 -19.28 19.41 5.98
C GLY A 68 -20.29 18.79 5.00
N PHE A 69 -19.81 18.12 3.95
CA PHE A 69 -20.62 17.44 2.92
C PHE A 69 -21.11 16.02 3.30
N TYR A 70 -20.82 15.58 4.53
CA TYR A 70 -21.17 14.23 4.99
C TYR A 70 -22.48 14.26 5.77
N THR A 71 -23.36 13.33 5.44
CA THR A 71 -24.65 13.10 6.12
C THR A 71 -24.64 11.84 7.00
N ASP A 72 -23.54 11.07 6.98
CA ASP A 72 -23.38 9.81 7.70
C ASP A 72 -21.99 9.75 8.38
N ALA A 73 -22.00 9.53 9.69
CA ALA A 73 -20.81 9.40 10.53
C ALA A 73 -19.88 8.26 10.11
N GLY A 74 -20.47 7.09 9.80
CA GLY A 74 -19.76 5.91 9.35
C GLY A 74 -19.12 6.12 7.97
N LYS A 75 -19.78 6.86 7.07
CA LYS A 75 -19.19 7.26 5.77
C LYS A 75 -18.00 8.19 5.96
N TYR A 76 -18.12 9.21 6.83
CA TYR A 76 -17.04 10.13 7.15
C TYR A 76 -15.80 9.39 7.66
N ILE A 77 -15.95 8.50 8.65
CA ILE A 77 -14.84 7.71 9.19
C ILE A 77 -14.21 6.82 8.11
N THR A 78 -15.04 6.14 7.30
CA THR A 78 -14.56 5.24 6.25
C THR A 78 -13.76 5.98 5.18
N ASP A 79 -14.23 7.15 4.76
CA ASP A 79 -13.55 7.95 3.74
C ASP A 79 -12.25 8.55 4.30
N HIS A 80 -12.21 8.94 5.59
CA HIS A 80 -10.96 9.33 6.25
C HIS A 80 -9.92 8.21 6.26
N ILE A 81 -10.31 6.97 6.59
CA ILE A 81 -9.40 5.82 6.54
C ILE A 81 -8.86 5.61 5.11
N ARG A 82 -9.74 5.68 4.10
CA ARG A 82 -9.36 5.52 2.68
C ARG A 82 -8.42 6.62 2.21
N MET A 83 -8.72 7.87 2.56
CA MET A 83 -7.89 9.03 2.23
C MET A 83 -6.51 8.90 2.88
N SER A 84 -6.44 8.57 4.18
CA SER A 84 -5.17 8.40 4.90
C SER A 84 -4.31 7.28 4.30
N ASN A 85 -4.89 6.11 3.97
CA ASN A 85 -4.13 5.02 3.34
C ASN A 85 -3.65 5.38 1.92
N THR A 86 -4.48 6.09 1.15
CA THR A 86 -4.12 6.54 -0.20
C THR A 86 -2.99 7.57 -0.15
N ALA A 87 -3.10 8.55 0.75
CA ALA A 87 -2.07 9.56 0.98
C ALA A 87 -0.74 8.92 1.41
N LEU A 88 -0.76 7.94 2.32
CA LEU A 88 0.45 7.20 2.73
C LEU A 88 1.12 6.50 1.54
N THR A 89 0.32 5.87 0.68
CA THR A 89 0.81 5.18 -0.51
C THR A 89 1.41 6.18 -1.51
N TRP A 90 0.77 7.34 -1.70
CA TRP A 90 1.27 8.40 -2.56
C TRP A 90 2.58 9.01 -2.06
N LEU A 91 2.65 9.34 -0.76
CA LEU A 91 3.86 9.90 -0.15
C LEU A 91 5.04 8.93 -0.25
N ASN A 92 4.81 7.64 -0.03
CA ASN A 92 5.85 6.63 -0.20
C ASN A 92 6.33 6.52 -1.66
N SER A 93 5.39 6.55 -2.60
CA SER A 93 5.69 6.45 -4.03
C SER A 93 6.43 7.69 -4.53
N LEU A 94 6.06 8.87 -4.04
CA LEU A 94 6.71 10.14 -4.32
C LEU A 94 8.13 10.19 -3.73
N SER A 95 8.29 9.78 -2.47
CA SER A 95 9.62 9.67 -1.82
C SER A 95 10.54 8.73 -2.61
N SER A 96 10.03 7.58 -3.03
CA SER A 96 10.80 6.62 -3.85
C SER A 96 11.16 7.18 -5.23
N THR A 97 10.23 7.89 -5.87
CA THR A 97 10.44 8.53 -7.17
C THR A 97 11.52 9.60 -7.11
N ILE A 98 11.51 10.45 -6.07
CA ILE A 98 12.55 11.45 -5.83
C ILE A 98 13.91 10.77 -5.64
N ASN A 99 13.98 9.72 -4.83
CA ASN A 99 15.23 8.99 -4.62
C ASN A 99 15.78 8.37 -5.92
N TRP A 100 14.92 7.78 -6.75
CA TRP A 100 15.32 7.23 -8.06
C TRP A 100 15.73 8.31 -9.06
N TYR A 101 15.10 9.48 -8.99
CA TYR A 101 15.47 10.64 -9.78
C TYR A 101 16.86 11.15 -9.41
N THR A 102 17.14 11.32 -8.11
CA THR A 102 18.47 11.72 -7.61
C THR A 102 19.55 10.69 -7.97
N GLN A 103 19.21 9.40 -7.99
CA GLN A 103 20.11 8.32 -8.43
C GLN A 103 20.27 8.22 -9.96
N LYS A 104 19.61 9.07 -10.75
CA LYS A 104 19.52 9.01 -12.23
C LYS A 104 19.10 7.63 -12.78
N ARG A 105 18.38 6.85 -11.98
CA ARG A 105 17.91 5.49 -12.32
C ARG A 105 16.41 5.47 -12.65
N LEU A 106 15.78 6.65 -12.72
CA LEU A 106 14.35 6.77 -12.95
C LEU A 106 14.01 6.43 -14.40
N VAL A 107 13.35 5.29 -14.59
CA VAL A 107 12.80 4.87 -15.88
C VAL A 107 11.39 5.46 -16.01
N TRP A 108 11.31 6.72 -16.41
CA TRP A 108 10.04 7.47 -16.52
C TRP A 108 8.95 6.76 -17.34
N PRO A 109 9.23 6.12 -18.49
CA PRO A 109 8.21 5.40 -19.25
C PRO A 109 7.63 4.19 -18.50
N ALA A 110 8.47 3.45 -17.79
CA ALA A 110 8.02 2.31 -16.98
C ALA A 110 7.21 2.77 -15.77
N GLY A 111 7.62 3.88 -15.13
CA GLY A 111 6.86 4.50 -14.04
C GLY A 111 5.47 4.96 -14.49
N LEU A 112 5.37 5.61 -15.65
CA LEU A 112 4.10 6.04 -16.24
C LEU A 112 3.20 4.85 -16.60
N ALA A 113 3.76 3.82 -17.26
CA ALA A 113 3.00 2.63 -17.64
C ALA A 113 2.44 1.89 -16.40
N MET A 114 3.24 1.75 -15.34
CA MET A 114 2.77 1.14 -14.09
C MET A 114 1.72 2.02 -13.38
N GLY A 115 1.90 3.34 -13.35
CA GLY A 115 0.92 4.27 -12.78
C GLY A 115 -0.43 4.22 -13.51
N LEU A 116 -0.41 4.27 -14.84
CA LEU A 116 -1.61 4.10 -15.67
C LEU A 116 -2.27 2.73 -15.46
N GLY A 117 -1.47 1.66 -15.37
CA GLY A 117 -1.96 0.32 -15.07
C GLY A 117 -2.69 0.24 -13.74
N MET A 118 -2.23 0.95 -12.70
CA MET A 118 -2.91 1.00 -11.40
C MET A 118 -4.25 1.74 -11.48
N ILE A 119 -4.31 2.87 -12.21
CA ILE A 119 -5.55 3.65 -12.38
C ILE A 119 -6.59 2.84 -13.17
N ILE A 120 -6.18 2.25 -14.29
CA ILE A 120 -7.04 1.42 -15.13
C ILE A 120 -7.50 0.20 -14.34
N GLY A 121 -6.60 -0.48 -13.62
CA GLY A 121 -6.93 -1.63 -12.79
C GLY A 121 -7.94 -1.29 -11.69
N ALA A 122 -7.78 -0.15 -11.01
CA ALA A 122 -8.75 0.32 -10.02
C ALA A 122 -10.11 0.63 -10.66
N GLN A 123 -10.13 1.27 -11.84
CA GLN A 123 -11.37 1.62 -12.53
C GLN A 123 -12.11 0.38 -13.05
N VAL A 124 -11.38 -0.58 -13.62
CA VAL A 124 -11.92 -1.88 -14.05
C VAL A 124 -12.44 -2.66 -12.86
N ALA A 125 -11.77 -2.63 -11.71
CA ALA A 125 -12.29 -3.26 -10.50
C ALA A 125 -13.60 -2.62 -10.05
N VAL A 126 -13.74 -1.29 -10.09
CA VAL A 126 -14.98 -0.59 -9.73
C VAL A 126 -16.10 -0.92 -10.72
N TRP A 127 -15.84 -0.89 -12.03
CA TRP A 127 -16.82 -1.20 -13.06
C TRP A 127 -17.23 -2.68 -13.07
N GLY A 128 -16.28 -3.60 -12.94
CA GLY A 128 -16.53 -5.04 -12.96
C GLY A 128 -17.21 -5.57 -11.69
N THR A 129 -17.08 -4.86 -10.56
CA THR A 129 -17.70 -5.28 -9.29
C THR A 129 -19.02 -4.59 -8.99
N GLY A 130 -19.41 -3.59 -9.80
CA GLY A 130 -20.72 -2.93 -9.76
C GLY A 130 -21.12 -2.34 -8.40
N GLY A 131 -20.15 -2.14 -7.48
CA GLY A 131 -20.42 -1.75 -6.10
C GLY A 131 -21.10 -2.83 -5.23
N ALA A 132 -21.29 -4.06 -5.75
CA ALA A 132 -22.13 -5.10 -5.14
C ALA A 132 -21.37 -6.28 -4.53
N LEU A 133 -20.02 -6.25 -4.48
CA LEU A 133 -19.27 -7.26 -3.74
C LEU A 133 -19.58 -7.14 -2.25
N GLY A 134 -20.41 -8.07 -1.74
CA GLY A 134 -20.67 -8.19 -0.32
C GLY A 134 -19.36 -8.26 0.46
N ILE A 135 -19.25 -7.50 1.54
CA ILE A 135 -18.04 -7.34 2.36
C ILE A 135 -17.43 -8.71 2.75
N LYS A 136 -18.25 -9.76 2.89
CA LYS A 136 -17.84 -11.13 3.18
C LYS A 136 -17.12 -11.81 1.99
N LEU A 137 -17.63 -11.64 0.77
CA LEU A 137 -17.02 -12.14 -0.46
C LEU A 137 -15.73 -11.38 -0.79
N TYR A 138 -15.71 -10.06 -0.59
CA TYR A 138 -14.50 -9.25 -0.75
C TYR A 138 -13.38 -9.73 0.17
N LYS A 139 -13.65 -9.90 1.47
CA LYS A 139 -12.67 -10.42 2.43
C LYS A 139 -12.17 -11.83 2.05
N GLY A 140 -13.07 -12.70 1.58
CA GLY A 140 -12.74 -14.06 1.14
C GLY A 140 -11.84 -14.11 -0.10
N ILE A 141 -12.24 -13.41 -1.17
CA ILE A 141 -11.47 -13.33 -2.42
C ILE A 141 -10.12 -12.65 -2.18
N PHE A 142 -10.12 -11.54 -1.42
CA PHE A 142 -8.89 -10.84 -1.07
C PHE A 142 -7.92 -11.73 -0.29
N GLY A 143 -8.40 -12.44 0.73
CA GLY A 143 -7.58 -13.39 1.50
C GLY A 143 -7.02 -14.52 0.63
N PHE A 144 -7.82 -15.05 -0.29
CA PHE A 144 -7.36 -16.07 -1.23
C PHE A 144 -6.28 -15.54 -2.18
N VAL A 145 -6.48 -14.37 -2.78
CA VAL A 145 -5.48 -13.73 -3.67
C VAL A 145 -4.18 -13.46 -2.91
N VAL A 146 -4.26 -12.96 -1.67
CA VAL A 146 -3.07 -12.74 -0.82
C VAL A 146 -2.35 -14.06 -0.53
N LEU A 147 -3.08 -15.16 -0.28
CA LEU A 147 -2.49 -16.49 -0.11
C LEU A 147 -1.76 -16.98 -1.37
N VAL A 148 -2.36 -16.80 -2.55
CA VAL A 148 -1.71 -17.16 -3.82
C VAL A 148 -0.44 -16.33 -4.02
N VAL A 149 -0.48 -15.02 -3.75
CA VAL A 149 0.70 -14.14 -3.84
C VAL A 149 1.77 -14.56 -2.82
N ALA A 150 1.40 -14.89 -1.58
CA ALA A 150 2.32 -15.35 -0.56
C ALA A 150 3.01 -16.66 -0.97
N PHE A 151 2.24 -17.62 -1.50
CA PHE A 151 2.78 -18.87 -2.03
C PHE A 151 3.71 -18.64 -3.22
N PHE A 152 3.34 -17.71 -4.11
CA PHE A 152 4.17 -17.31 -5.24
C PHE A 152 5.47 -16.62 -4.79
N MET A 153 5.42 -15.77 -3.76
CA MET A 153 6.62 -15.16 -3.18
C MET A 153 7.51 -16.21 -2.51
N PHE A 154 6.93 -17.19 -1.80
CA PHE A 154 7.68 -18.29 -1.20
C PHE A 154 8.34 -19.18 -2.27
N TYR A 155 7.62 -19.45 -3.36
CA TYR A 155 8.18 -20.11 -4.53
C TYR A 155 9.34 -19.32 -5.14
N GLN A 156 9.25 -17.98 -5.22
CA GLN A 156 10.34 -17.13 -5.70
C GLN A 156 11.60 -17.16 -4.82
N VAL A 157 11.48 -17.46 -3.53
CA VAL A 157 12.62 -17.62 -2.62
C VAL A 157 13.33 -18.98 -2.82
N THR A 158 12.60 -19.99 -3.32
CA THR A 158 13.08 -21.36 -3.56
C THR A 158 14.20 -21.39 -4.62
N PRO A 159 15.24 -22.26 -4.48
CA PRO A 159 16.39 -22.31 -5.39
C PRO A 159 16.02 -22.49 -6.86
N ARG A 160 14.93 -23.19 -7.18
CA ARG A 160 14.43 -23.38 -8.55
C ARG A 160 14.03 -22.06 -9.24
N ALA A 161 13.35 -21.16 -8.53
CA ALA A 161 12.94 -19.87 -9.08
C ALA A 161 14.11 -18.87 -9.17
N LYS A 162 15.06 -18.93 -8.21
CA LYS A 162 16.31 -18.16 -8.29
C LYS A 162 17.16 -18.58 -9.49
N ALA A 163 17.23 -19.88 -9.79
CA ALA A 163 17.95 -20.42 -10.94
C ALA A 163 17.34 -20.00 -12.28
N SER A 164 16.01 -19.94 -12.40
CA SER A 164 15.35 -19.44 -13.62
C SER A 164 15.70 -17.97 -13.91
N LYS A 165 15.94 -17.15 -12.87
CA LYS A 165 16.33 -15.74 -13.01
C LYS A 165 17.85 -15.51 -12.94
N SER A 166 18.69 -16.55 -12.85
CA SER A 166 20.14 -16.40 -12.69
C SER A 166 20.78 -15.78 -13.92
N LYS A 167 20.41 -16.24 -15.13
CA LYS A 167 20.93 -15.72 -16.41
C LYS A 167 20.64 -14.22 -16.58
N GLY A 168 19.44 -13.78 -16.21
CA GLY A 168 19.08 -12.35 -16.25
C GLY A 168 19.83 -11.52 -15.20
N ARG A 169 20.08 -12.08 -14.01
CA ARG A 169 20.88 -11.41 -12.97
C ARG A 169 22.35 -11.32 -13.35
N GLU A 170 22.92 -12.36 -13.95
CA GLU A 170 24.28 -12.34 -14.50
C GLU A 170 24.41 -11.33 -15.63
N ALA A 171 23.48 -11.31 -16.59
CA ALA A 171 23.48 -10.31 -17.67
C ALA A 171 23.39 -8.89 -17.11
N ALA A 172 22.52 -8.66 -16.11
CA ALA A 172 22.40 -7.37 -15.43
C ALA A 172 23.62 -7.02 -14.55
N LYS A 173 24.37 -8.01 -14.07
CA LYS A 173 25.61 -7.79 -13.31
C LYS A 173 26.74 -7.40 -14.26
N ARG A 174 26.92 -8.15 -15.36
CA ARG A 174 27.88 -7.84 -16.43
C ARG A 174 27.62 -6.48 -17.06
N PHE A 175 26.35 -6.11 -17.28
CA PHE A 175 25.99 -4.78 -17.76
C PHE A 175 26.36 -3.68 -16.75
N ARG A 176 26.11 -3.90 -15.45
CA ARG A 176 26.48 -2.94 -14.40
C ARG A 176 27.99 -2.76 -14.29
N GLU A 177 28.75 -3.85 -14.36
CA GLU A 177 30.22 -3.83 -14.35
C GLU A 177 30.76 -3.06 -15.57
N ARG A 178 30.20 -3.29 -16.76
CA ARG A 178 30.54 -2.54 -17.98
C ARG A 178 30.21 -1.05 -17.86
N VAL A 179 29.05 -0.68 -17.33
CA VAL A 179 28.67 0.72 -17.11
C VAL A 179 29.57 1.39 -16.07
N GLU A 180 29.99 0.68 -15.03
CA GLU A 180 30.92 1.21 -14.03
C GLU A 180 32.33 1.40 -14.59
N GLN A 181 32.81 0.49 -15.43
CA GLN A 181 34.07 0.65 -16.17
C GLN A 181 34.02 1.86 -17.10
N LEU A 182 32.98 1.96 -17.95
CA LEU A 182 32.78 3.11 -18.85
C LEU A 182 32.63 4.44 -18.10
N ARG A 183 32.10 4.41 -16.87
CA ARG A 183 32.04 5.58 -15.98
C ARG A 183 33.40 5.98 -15.42
N LYS A 184 34.27 5.03 -15.09
CA LYS A 184 35.66 5.29 -14.66
C LYS A 184 36.52 5.79 -15.82
N GLU A 185 36.26 5.32 -17.03
CA GLU A 185 36.95 5.72 -18.27
C GLU A 185 36.38 7.00 -18.91
N GLY A 186 35.30 7.57 -18.37
CA GLY A 186 34.69 8.81 -18.88
C GLY A 186 33.90 8.65 -20.21
N ARG A 187 33.67 7.42 -20.70
CA ARG A 187 33.02 7.10 -21.97
C ARG A 187 31.55 6.68 -21.83
N LEU A 188 30.81 7.30 -20.91
CA LEU A 188 29.41 6.96 -20.60
C LEU A 188 28.40 7.08 -21.78
N LYS A 189 28.82 7.54 -22.96
CA LYS A 189 27.97 7.81 -24.13
C LYS A 189 28.15 6.84 -25.31
N GLU A 190 29.01 5.82 -25.18
CA GLU A 190 29.08 4.66 -26.09
C GLU A 190 28.30 3.47 -25.54
#